data_AF-A0A965CN01-F1
#
_entry.id   AF-A0A965CN01-F1
#
_cell.length_a   1.000
_cell.length_b   1.000
_cell.length_c   1.000
_cell.angle_alpha   90.00
_cell.angle_beta   90.00
_cell.angle_gamma   90.00
#
_symmetry.space_group_name_H-M   'P 1'
#
loop_
_entity.id
_entity.type
_entity.pdbx_description
1 polymer ?
#
loop_
_entity_poly.entity_id
_entity_poly.type
_entity_poly.pdbx_seq_one_letter_code
_entity_poly.pdbx_strand_id
1 'polypeptide(L)'
;MQYPGGMEERNRGIEDGAVDPAATLVANVRASVYALEALWFRGDATMWTGHGIVATGASVPIADVPYRRLREVTVHLTDLDVGIGHEEWPDLFVRMELDRQKMAWAASHPMGLTQLPARAMELPDKLRLAWLINRARVDGLPDGPGL
;
A
#
# COMPACT_ATOMS: atom_id res chain seq x y z
N MET A 1 -12.31 14.66 -0.07
CA MET A 1 -12.91 13.31 -0.17
C MET A 1 -12.30 12.62 -1.39
N GLN A 2 -11.86 11.37 -1.28
CA GLN A 2 -11.13 10.64 -2.35
C GLN A 2 -12.08 10.09 -3.42
N TYR A 3 -13.20 9.51 -3.01
CA TYR A 3 -14.27 9.01 -3.87
C TYR A 3 -15.60 9.54 -3.34
N PRO A 4 -16.23 10.54 -3.97
CA PRO A 4 -17.53 11.08 -3.54
C PRO A 4 -18.63 10.04 -3.34
N GLY A 5 -18.69 9.03 -4.21
CA GLY A 5 -19.57 7.86 -4.13
C GLY A 5 -19.01 6.69 -3.31
N GLY A 6 -17.93 6.90 -2.55
CA GLY A 6 -17.36 5.91 -1.64
C GLY A 6 -16.81 4.67 -2.33
N MET A 7 -17.00 3.51 -1.69
CA MET A 7 -16.44 2.24 -2.15
C MET A 7 -17.04 1.75 -3.48
N GLU A 8 -18.32 2.06 -3.74
CA GLU A 8 -18.99 1.67 -4.98
C GLU A 8 -18.39 2.39 -6.19
N GLU A 9 -18.19 3.72 -6.09
CA GLU A 9 -17.53 4.50 -7.14
C GLU A 9 -16.08 4.01 -7.37
N ARG A 10 -15.34 3.72 -6.29
CA ARG A 10 -14.00 3.15 -6.39
C ARG A 10 -14.00 1.85 -7.19
N ASN A 11 -14.87 0.91 -6.83
CA ASN A 11 -14.90 -0.41 -7.47
C ASN A 11 -15.34 -0.32 -8.92
N ARG A 12 -16.40 0.46 -9.21
CA ARG A 12 -16.86 0.71 -10.58
C ARG A 12 -15.74 1.32 -11.44
N GLY A 13 -15.00 2.30 -10.93
CA GLY A 13 -13.87 2.89 -11.67
C GLY A 13 -12.77 1.88 -12.01
N ILE A 14 -12.52 0.89 -11.14
CA ILE A 14 -11.58 -0.20 -11.42
C ILE A 14 -12.16 -1.15 -12.47
N GLU A 15 -13.42 -1.55 -12.35
CA GLU A 15 -14.09 -2.46 -13.28
C GLU A 15 -14.19 -1.86 -14.69
N ASP A 16 -14.60 -0.60 -14.79
CA ASP A 16 -14.71 0.15 -16.05
C ASP A 16 -13.33 0.28 -16.72
N GLY A 17 -12.29 0.59 -15.94
CA GLY A 17 -10.92 0.74 -16.46
C GLY A 17 -10.21 -0.58 -16.76
N ALA A 18 -10.62 -1.70 -16.16
CA ALA A 18 -9.93 -2.99 -16.33
C ALA A 18 -9.94 -3.51 -17.77
N VAL A 19 -10.91 -3.07 -18.57
CA VAL A 19 -11.06 -3.46 -19.98
C VAL A 19 -10.40 -2.47 -20.95
N ASP A 20 -9.80 -1.38 -20.45
CA ASP A 20 -9.15 -0.38 -21.30
C ASP A 20 -7.87 -0.91 -21.96
N PRO A 21 -7.53 -0.42 -23.16
CA PRO A 21 -6.25 -0.74 -23.79
C PRO A 21 -5.06 -0.35 -22.91
N ALA A 22 -4.00 -1.17 -22.90
CA ALA A 22 -2.80 -0.91 -22.11
C ALA A 22 -2.19 0.48 -22.34
N ALA A 23 -2.20 0.97 -23.59
CA ALA A 23 -1.72 2.32 -23.91
C ALA A 23 -2.54 3.42 -23.21
N THR A 24 -3.85 3.25 -23.09
CA THR A 24 -4.75 4.13 -22.35
C THR A 24 -4.45 4.10 -20.86
N LEU A 25 -4.31 2.90 -20.28
CA LEU A 25 -3.97 2.73 -18.87
C LEU A 25 -2.64 3.39 -18.51
N VAL A 26 -1.60 3.21 -19.34
CA VAL A 26 -0.30 3.86 -19.15
C VAL A 26 -0.41 5.38 -19.24
N ALA A 27 -1.19 5.90 -20.20
CA ALA A 27 -1.42 7.34 -20.32
C ALA A 27 -2.15 7.91 -19.09
N ASN A 28 -3.17 7.19 -18.59
CA ASN A 28 -3.93 7.57 -17.39
C ASN A 28 -3.05 7.56 -16.13
N VAL A 29 -2.20 6.54 -15.95
CA VAL A 29 -1.23 6.49 -14.85
C VAL A 29 -0.26 7.67 -14.93
N ARG A 30 0.29 7.97 -16.12
CA ARG A 30 1.18 9.13 -16.30
C ARG A 30 0.49 10.46 -15.98
N ALA A 31 -0.72 10.66 -16.48
CA ALA A 31 -1.50 11.87 -16.23
C ALA A 31 -1.80 12.05 -14.72
N SER A 32 -2.21 10.99 -14.04
CA SER A 32 -2.49 11.02 -12.59
C SER A 32 -1.23 11.27 -11.74
N VAL A 33 -0.07 10.74 -12.13
CA VAL A 33 1.22 11.04 -11.49
C VAL A 33 1.52 12.53 -11.60
N TYR A 34 1.47 13.11 -12.80
CA TYR A 34 1.75 14.54 -12.97
C TYR A 34 0.76 15.43 -12.24
N ALA A 35 -0.52 15.06 -12.21
CA ALA A 35 -1.52 15.81 -11.46
C ALA A 35 -1.20 15.80 -9.95
N LEU A 36 -0.82 14.64 -9.40
CA LEU A 36 -0.46 14.50 -7.99
C LEU A 36 0.81 15.28 -7.64
N GLU A 37 1.86 15.15 -8.44
CA GLU A 37 3.12 15.88 -8.23
C GLU A 37 2.93 17.39 -8.35
N ALA A 38 2.12 17.86 -9.31
CA ALA A 38 1.78 19.27 -9.44
C ALA A 38 0.99 19.79 -8.24
N LEU A 39 0.12 18.97 -7.62
CA LEU A 39 -0.59 19.33 -6.40
C LEU A 39 0.37 19.47 -5.22
N TRP A 40 1.28 18.51 -5.03
CA TRP A 40 2.29 18.59 -3.97
C TRP A 40 3.24 19.77 -4.16
N PHE A 41 3.63 20.06 -5.39
CA PHE A 41 4.50 21.19 -5.71
C PHE A 41 3.83 22.55 -5.42
N ARG A 42 2.53 22.67 -5.69
CA ARG A 42 1.76 23.91 -5.44
C ARG A 42 1.30 24.05 -3.99
N GLY A 43 1.29 22.97 -3.23
CA GLY A 43 0.85 22.96 -1.84
C GLY A 43 1.77 23.80 -0.95
N ASP A 44 1.18 24.57 -0.04
CA ASP A 44 1.93 25.25 1.01
C ASP A 44 2.05 24.36 2.27
N ALA A 45 2.69 24.89 3.32
CA ALA A 45 2.84 24.17 4.59
C ALA A 45 1.50 23.80 5.25
N THR A 46 0.42 24.55 4.99
CA THR A 46 -0.90 24.30 5.59
C THR A 46 -1.59 23.11 4.95
N MET A 47 -1.30 22.79 3.68
CA MET A 47 -1.80 21.58 3.03
C MET A 47 -1.46 20.32 3.82
N TRP A 48 -0.23 20.25 4.34
CA TRP A 48 0.30 19.06 5.01
C TRP A 48 -0.29 18.81 6.40
N THR A 49 -0.90 19.83 7.02
CA THR A 49 -1.63 19.68 8.30
C THR A 49 -3.10 19.30 8.09
N GLY A 50 -3.56 19.29 6.84
CA GLY A 50 -4.92 18.92 6.46
C GLY A 50 -5.20 17.42 6.57
N HIS A 51 -6.48 17.07 6.38
CA HIS A 51 -6.96 15.69 6.36
C HIS A 51 -7.77 15.41 5.09
N GLY A 52 -7.64 14.19 4.57
CA GLY A 52 -8.47 13.64 3.50
C GLY A 52 -9.44 12.59 4.03
N ILE A 53 -10.48 12.29 3.27
CA ILE A 53 -11.40 11.18 3.55
C ILE A 53 -11.18 10.12 2.47
N VAL A 54 -10.79 8.91 2.86
CA VAL A 54 -10.58 7.77 1.94
C VAL A 54 -11.88 7.06 1.60
N ALA A 55 -11.84 6.11 0.66
CA ALA A 55 -13.01 5.36 0.19
C ALA A 55 -13.86 4.72 1.30
N THR A 56 -13.22 4.29 2.40
CA THR A 56 -13.89 3.68 3.55
C THR A 56 -14.59 4.69 4.46
N GLY A 57 -14.50 5.99 4.16
CA GLY A 57 -14.98 7.08 5.01
C GLY A 57 -14.01 7.48 6.13
N ALA A 58 -12.90 6.76 6.30
CA ALA A 58 -11.90 7.09 7.31
C ALA A 58 -11.19 8.43 6.99
N SER A 59 -10.97 9.23 8.03
CA SER A 59 -10.12 10.42 7.95
C SER A 59 -8.66 10.02 8.01
N VAL A 60 -7.84 10.60 7.11
CA VAL A 60 -6.40 10.33 7.03
C VAL A 60 -5.64 11.65 6.93
N PRO A 61 -4.50 11.82 7.61
CA PRO A 61 -3.64 12.99 7.42
C PRO A 61 -3.15 13.09 5.97
N ILE A 62 -3.11 14.31 5.41
CA ILE A 62 -2.51 14.53 4.07
C ILE A 62 -1.02 14.17 4.08
N ALA A 63 -0.33 14.37 5.20
CA ALA A 63 1.05 13.95 5.40
C ALA A 63 1.30 12.43 5.21
N ASP A 64 0.26 11.58 5.33
CA ASP A 64 0.39 10.14 5.09
C ASP A 64 0.30 9.76 3.59
N VAL A 65 -0.21 10.65 2.74
CA VAL A 65 -0.47 10.35 1.33
C VAL A 65 0.80 10.00 0.55
N PRO A 66 1.96 10.69 0.73
CA PRO A 66 3.20 10.29 0.07
C PRO A 66 3.64 8.86 0.42
N TYR A 67 3.51 8.48 1.69
CA TYR A 67 3.81 7.11 2.13
C TYR A 67 2.87 6.09 1.48
N ARG A 68 1.56 6.37 1.46
CA ARG A 68 0.58 5.52 0.79
C ARG A 68 0.92 5.35 -0.69
N ARG A 69 1.30 6.43 -1.37
CA ARG A 69 1.73 6.36 -2.78
C ARG A 69 2.99 5.51 -2.97
N LEU A 70 3.99 5.66 -2.10
CA LEU A 70 5.19 4.82 -2.11
C LEU A 70 4.84 3.33 -1.96
N ARG A 71 3.97 2.98 -1.01
CA ARG A 71 3.51 1.62 -0.78
C ARG A 71 2.80 1.04 -2.01
N GLU A 72 1.83 1.77 -2.56
CA GLU A 72 1.07 1.32 -3.74
C GLU A 72 2.01 1.03 -4.93
N VAL A 73 2.92 1.95 -5.24
CA VAL A 73 3.85 1.77 -6.36
C VAL A 73 4.82 0.61 -6.10
N THR A 74 5.39 0.52 -4.89
CA THR A 74 6.38 -0.52 -4.56
C THR A 74 5.77 -1.91 -4.63
N VAL A 75 4.57 -2.09 -4.04
CA VAL A 75 3.89 -3.39 -4.04
C VAL A 75 3.37 -3.73 -5.45
N HIS A 76 2.76 -2.79 -6.16
CA HIS A 76 2.17 -3.10 -7.46
C HIS A 76 3.18 -3.26 -8.59
N LEU A 77 4.41 -2.74 -8.45
CA LEU A 77 5.49 -3.13 -9.36
C LEU A 77 5.84 -4.61 -9.23
N THR A 78 5.76 -5.16 -8.02
CA THR A 78 5.87 -6.61 -7.80
C THR A 78 4.64 -7.36 -8.32
N ASP A 79 3.43 -6.87 -8.04
CA ASP A 79 2.20 -7.53 -8.51
C ASP A 79 2.08 -7.53 -10.05
N LEU A 80 2.67 -6.56 -10.75
CA LEU A 80 2.70 -6.49 -12.22
C LEU A 80 3.70 -7.47 -12.87
N ASP A 81 4.54 -8.13 -12.08
CA ASP A 81 5.52 -9.11 -12.54
C ASP A 81 6.48 -8.58 -13.64
N VAL A 82 6.91 -7.32 -13.49
CA VAL A 82 7.83 -6.66 -14.44
C VAL A 82 9.31 -6.90 -14.10
N GLY A 83 9.61 -7.96 -13.35
CA GLY A 83 10.96 -8.29 -12.88
C GLY A 83 11.41 -7.52 -11.64
N ILE A 84 10.49 -6.92 -10.88
CA ILE A 84 10.77 -6.25 -9.61
C ILE A 84 10.18 -7.09 -8.47
N GLY A 85 11.01 -7.90 -7.83
CA GLY A 85 10.63 -8.73 -6.69
C GLY A 85 10.55 -7.95 -5.39
N HIS A 86 10.25 -8.67 -4.31
CA HIS A 86 10.24 -8.10 -2.97
C HIS A 86 11.66 -7.87 -2.44
N GLU A 87 12.64 -8.55 -3.03
CA GLU A 87 14.07 -8.42 -2.80
C GLU A 87 14.59 -7.03 -3.22
N GLU A 88 13.93 -6.39 -4.18
CA GLU A 88 14.24 -5.09 -4.77
C GLU A 88 13.56 -3.94 -4.03
N TRP A 89 12.71 -4.24 -3.05
CA TRP A 89 12.04 -3.20 -2.27
C TRP A 89 13.03 -2.31 -1.53
N PRO A 90 12.83 -0.98 -1.52
CA PRO A 90 13.72 -0.06 -0.79
C PRO A 90 13.72 -0.35 0.71
N ASP A 91 14.90 -0.39 1.34
CA ASP A 91 15.04 -0.73 2.76
C ASP A 91 14.29 0.23 3.70
N LEU A 92 14.15 1.50 3.29
CA LEU A 92 13.34 2.47 4.03
C LEU A 92 11.86 2.08 4.02
N PHE A 93 11.32 1.70 2.86
CA PHE A 93 9.94 1.23 2.73
C PHE A 93 9.73 -0.04 3.56
N VAL A 94 10.65 -1.00 3.47
CA VAL A 94 10.56 -2.28 4.19
C VAL A 94 10.48 -2.07 5.69
N ARG A 95 11.36 -1.23 6.26
CA ARG A 95 11.33 -0.89 7.69
C ARG A 95 10.01 -0.23 8.09
N MET A 96 9.60 0.80 7.33
CA MET A 96 8.39 1.57 7.62
C MET A 96 7.10 0.73 7.53
N GLU A 97 7.00 -0.19 6.57
CA GLU A 97 5.83 -1.05 6.42
C GLU A 97 5.86 -2.20 7.41
N LEU A 98 7.02 -2.79 7.72
CA LEU A 98 7.12 -3.82 8.77
C LEU A 98 6.62 -3.32 10.11
N ASP A 99 6.98 -2.09 10.52
CA ASP A 99 6.50 -1.53 11.78
C ASP A 99 4.98 -1.37 11.79
N ARG A 100 4.40 -0.89 10.68
CA ARG A 100 2.94 -0.79 10.51
C ARG A 100 2.25 -2.14 10.56
N GLN A 101 2.79 -3.14 9.86
CA GLN A 101 2.20 -4.48 9.78
C GLN A 101 2.31 -5.22 11.13
N LYS A 102 3.39 -5.02 11.89
CA LYS A 102 3.50 -5.53 13.26
C LYS A 102 2.47 -4.88 14.19
N MET A 103 2.25 -3.57 14.08
CA MET A 103 1.21 -2.89 14.85
C MET A 103 -0.18 -3.38 14.48
N ALA A 104 -0.47 -3.53 13.18
CA ALA A 104 -1.74 -4.07 12.70
C ALA A 104 -1.97 -5.50 13.20
N TRP A 105 -0.95 -6.36 13.14
CA TRP A 105 -1.00 -7.71 13.71
C TRP A 105 -1.30 -7.69 15.20
N ALA A 106 -0.56 -6.90 15.98
CA ALA A 106 -0.79 -6.81 17.42
C ALA A 106 -2.21 -6.32 17.75
N ALA A 107 -2.75 -5.39 16.97
CA ALA A 107 -4.09 -4.86 17.14
C ALA A 107 -5.20 -5.86 16.76
N SER A 108 -4.93 -6.79 15.85
CA SER A 108 -5.89 -7.80 15.40
C SER A 108 -5.91 -9.07 16.26
N HIS A 109 -5.06 -9.19 17.28
CA HIS A 109 -4.90 -10.40 18.09
C HIS A 109 -5.20 -10.18 19.58
N PRO A 110 -5.71 -11.21 20.29
CA PRO A 110 -5.88 -11.16 21.73
C PRO A 110 -4.55 -10.96 22.46
N MET A 111 -4.65 -10.46 23.69
CA MET A 111 -3.51 -10.28 24.60
C MET A 111 -2.71 -11.59 24.73
N GLY A 112 -1.40 -11.53 24.51
CA GLY A 112 -0.50 -12.69 24.53
C GLY A 112 -0.24 -13.35 23.18
N LEU A 113 -0.97 -12.98 22.12
CA LEU A 113 -0.75 -13.43 20.74
C LEU A 113 -0.35 -12.28 19.80
N THR A 114 0.18 -11.19 20.37
CA THR A 114 0.51 -9.96 19.66
C THR A 114 1.86 -10.00 18.93
N GLN A 115 2.66 -11.03 19.18
CA GLN A 115 3.91 -11.25 18.45
C GLN A 115 3.64 -12.08 17.20
N LEU A 116 4.41 -11.79 16.14
CA LEU A 116 4.42 -12.63 14.94
C LEU A 116 4.91 -14.04 15.29
N PRO A 117 4.50 -15.07 14.54
CA PRO A 117 5.01 -16.42 14.72
C PRO A 117 6.55 -16.45 14.73
N ALA A 118 7.16 -17.25 15.60
CA ALA A 118 8.62 -17.32 15.74
C ALA A 118 9.33 -17.56 14.39
N ARG A 119 8.76 -18.45 13.57
CA ARG A 119 9.26 -18.71 12.22
C ARG A 119 9.25 -17.48 11.31
N ALA A 120 8.25 -16.61 11.42
CA ALA A 120 8.21 -15.35 10.69
C ALA A 120 9.27 -14.37 11.21
N MET A 121 9.53 -14.37 12.52
CA MET A 121 10.56 -13.53 13.12
C MET A 121 11.99 -13.90 12.69
N GLU A 122 12.24 -15.14 12.30
CA GLU A 122 13.54 -15.60 11.76
C GLU A 122 13.81 -15.17 10.31
N LEU A 123 12.78 -14.76 9.56
CA LEU A 123 12.91 -14.41 8.15
C LEU A 123 13.70 -13.10 7.96
N PRO A 124 14.43 -12.94 6.84
CA PRO A 124 14.92 -11.64 6.42
C PRO A 124 13.77 -10.63 6.29
N ASP A 125 14.02 -9.36 6.61
CA ASP A 125 13.00 -8.32 6.69
C ASP A 125 12.11 -8.21 5.43
N LYS A 126 12.71 -8.28 4.24
CA LYS A 126 12.00 -8.23 2.96
C LYS A 126 11.05 -9.42 2.77
N LEU A 127 11.53 -10.65 3.04
CA LEU A 127 10.73 -11.86 2.94
C LEU A 127 9.64 -11.90 4.02
N ARG A 128 9.94 -11.44 5.24
CA ARG A 128 8.95 -11.29 6.31
C ARG A 128 7.84 -10.34 5.91
N LEU A 129 8.20 -9.19 5.33
CA LEU A 129 7.22 -8.22 4.86
C LEU A 129 6.39 -8.79 3.72
N ALA A 130 7.04 -9.41 2.73
CA ALA A 130 6.36 -10.04 1.61
C ALA A 130 5.36 -11.11 2.08
N TRP A 131 5.74 -11.92 3.06
CA TRP A 131 4.80 -12.84 3.72
C TRP A 131 3.65 -12.09 4.41
N LEU A 132 3.93 -11.08 5.25
CA LEU A 132 2.89 -10.32 5.96
C LEU A 132 1.84 -9.75 5.01
N ILE A 133 2.28 -9.17 3.90
CA ILE A 133 1.38 -8.58 2.91
C ILE A 133 0.85 -9.61 1.90
N ASN A 134 1.07 -10.92 2.11
CA ASN A 134 0.61 -12.03 1.26
C ASN A 134 1.13 -12.02 -0.20
N ARG A 135 2.39 -11.62 -0.39
CA ARG A 135 3.13 -11.61 -1.68
C ARG A 135 4.23 -12.67 -1.74
N ALA A 136 4.48 -13.38 -0.63
CA ALA A 136 5.36 -14.54 -0.59
C ALA A 136 4.77 -15.64 0.30
N ARG A 137 4.92 -16.89 -0.14
CA ARG A 137 4.68 -18.07 0.69
C ARG A 137 5.96 -18.47 1.40
N VAL A 138 5.82 -18.94 2.63
CA VAL A 138 6.94 -19.39 3.45
C VAL A 138 6.61 -20.74 4.03
N ASP A 139 7.45 -21.73 3.76
CA ASP A 139 7.29 -23.08 4.29
C ASP A 139 7.24 -23.06 5.83
N GLY A 140 6.23 -23.74 6.39
CA GLY A 140 5.99 -23.80 7.83
C GLY A 140 5.25 -22.58 8.40
N LEU A 141 4.81 -21.64 7.57
CA LEU A 141 3.86 -20.59 7.93
C LEU A 141 2.54 -20.76 7.17
N PRO A 142 1.40 -20.33 7.74
CA PRO A 142 0.18 -20.16 6.97
C PRO A 142 0.34 -19.05 5.93
N ASP A 143 -0.63 -18.93 5.01
CA ASP A 143 -0.72 -17.78 4.12
C ASP A 143 -0.70 -16.48 4.92
N GLY A 144 -0.09 -15.45 4.35
CA GLY A 144 0.01 -14.14 4.97
C GLY A 144 -1.35 -13.49 5.19
N PRO A 145 -1.50 -12.63 6.22
CA PRO A 145 -2.77 -11.95 6.49
C PRO A 145 -3.20 -11.02 5.35
N GLY A 146 -2.26 -10.51 4.56
CA GLY A 146 -2.57 -9.63 3.43
C GLY A 146 -2.62 -8.15 3.82
N LEU A 147 -3.20 -7.33 2.92
CA LEU A 147 -3.33 -5.89 3.08
C LEU A 147 -4.71 -5.48 3.59
#